data_AF-A0A923VYI8-F1
#
_entry.id   AF-A0A923VYI8-F1
#
_cell.length_a   1.000
_cell.length_b   1.000
_cell.length_c   1.000
_cell.angle_alpha   90.00
_cell.angle_beta   90.00
_cell.angle_gamma   90.00
#
_symmetry.space_group_name_H-M   'P 1'
#
loop_
_entity.id
_entity.type
_entity.pdbx_description
1 polymer ?
#
loop_
_entity_poly.entity_id
_entity_poly.type
_entity_poly.pdbx_seq_one_letter_code
_entity_poly.pdbx_strand_id
1 'polypeptide(L)' 'PNDSTKIEFESEKLELLGYLRGKLHNHDITIDVIVNEKVENKFAFTPKDKYNRLNEINPNLELLKKTFDLDI' A
#
# COMPACT_ATOMS: atom_id res chain seq x y z
N PRO A 1 6.06 -4.90 -6.49
CA PRO A 1 7.54 -4.76 -6.52
C PRO A 1 8.10 -4.50 -5.11
N ASN A 2 8.19 -5.53 -4.28
CA ASN A 2 8.35 -5.36 -2.83
C ASN A 2 9.27 -6.41 -2.21
N ASP A 3 9.36 -7.60 -2.80
CA ASP A 3 10.20 -8.67 -2.24
C ASP A 3 11.68 -8.47 -2.51
N SER A 4 12.08 -8.00 -3.69
CA SER A 4 13.50 -7.74 -4.02
C SER A 4 14.13 -6.71 -3.08
N THR A 5 13.43 -5.60 -2.85
CA THR A 5 13.90 -4.52 -1.95
C THR A 5 13.93 -4.99 -0.49
N LYS A 6 12.99 -5.86 -0.08
CA LYS A 6 13.03 -6.47 1.25
C LYS A 6 14.26 -7.36 1.41
N ILE A 7 14.57 -8.19 0.43
CA ILE A 7 15.73 -9.11 0.45
C ILE A 7 17.06 -8.33 0.49
N GLU A 8 17.17 -7.27 -0.30
CA GLU A 8 18.33 -6.37 -0.28
C GLU A 8 18.50 -5.73 1.10
N PHE A 9 17.42 -5.21 1.69
CA PHE A 9 17.47 -4.59 3.02
C PHE A 9 17.81 -5.59 4.14
N GLU A 10 17.28 -6.82 4.11
CA GLU A 10 17.64 -7.86 5.08
C GLU A 10 19.12 -8.23 5.01
N SER A 11 19.74 -8.10 3.83
CA SER A 11 21.18 -8.35 3.65
C SER A 11 22.05 -7.26 4.29
N GLU A 12 21.64 -5.99 4.18
CA GLU A 12 22.36 -4.84 4.77
C GLU A 12 22.03 -4.61 6.26
N LYS A 13 20.87 -5.10 6.73
CA LYS A 13 20.38 -4.94 8.11
C LYS A 13 21.36 -5.42 9.18
N LEU A 14 22.15 -6.46 8.89
CA LEU A 14 23.12 -7.01 9.83
C LEU A 14 24.21 -6.00 10.19
N GLU A 15 24.70 -5.24 9.21
CA GLU A 15 25.72 -4.21 9.42
C GLU A 15 25.17 -3.05 10.26
N LEU A 16 23.96 -2.58 9.91
CA LEU A 16 23.28 -1.52 10.65
C LEU A 16 23.03 -1.91 12.12
N LEU A 17 22.59 -3.13 12.35
CA LEU A 17 22.33 -3.63 13.70
C LEU A 17 23.63 -3.75 14.52
N GLY A 18 24.74 -4.15 13.88
CA GLY A 18 26.06 -4.13 14.50
C GLY A 18 26.52 -2.74 14.93
N TYR A 19 26.33 -1.73 14.05
CA TYR A 19 26.62 -0.34 14.37
C TYR A 19 25.79 0.17 15.55
N LEU A 20 24.48 -0.08 15.54
CA LEU A 20 23.56 0.36 16.60
C LEU A 20 23.86 -0.29 17.94
N ARG A 21 24.22 -1.59 17.96
CA ARG A 21 24.62 -2.28 19.20
C ARG A 21 25.83 -1.62 19.86
N GLY A 22 26.82 -1.25 19.05
CA GLY A 22 28.02 -0.55 19.52
C GLY A 22 27.73 0.87 20.01
N LYS A 23 26.89 1.62 19.29
CA LYS A 23 26.55 3.01 19.65
C LYS A 23 25.63 3.14 20.86
N LEU A 24 24.65 2.23 21.00
CA LEU A 24 23.67 2.28 22.07
C LEU A 24 24.12 1.51 23.33
N HIS A 25 25.27 0.81 23.26
CA HIS A 25 25.73 -0.12 24.29
C HIS A 25 24.64 -1.12 24.72
N ASN A 26 23.81 -1.54 23.76
CA ASN A 26 22.68 -2.44 24.00
C ASN A 26 22.70 -3.56 22.97
N HIS A 27 22.84 -4.79 23.43
CA HIS A 27 22.92 -5.98 22.59
C HIS A 27 21.55 -6.61 22.29
N ASP A 28 20.53 -6.25 23.05
CA ASP A 28 19.16 -6.80 22.97
C ASP A 28 18.27 -6.06 21.97
N ILE A 29 18.85 -5.19 21.13
CA ILE A 29 18.10 -4.49 20.07
C ILE A 29 17.87 -5.39 18.85
N THR A 30 16.67 -5.29 18.27
CA THR A 30 16.25 -5.98 17.05
C THR A 30 15.66 -4.99 16.05
N ILE A 31 15.73 -5.32 14.75
CA ILE A 31 15.14 -4.52 13.67
C ILE A 31 14.09 -5.38 12.97
N ASP A 32 12.84 -4.96 13.05
CA ASP A 32 11.71 -5.57 12.35
C ASP A 32 11.39 -4.79 11.07
N VAL A 33 11.39 -5.50 9.94
CA VAL A 33 11.14 -4.93 8.62
C VAL A 33 9.69 -5.15 8.24
N ILE A 34 8.88 -4.09 8.32
CA ILE A 34 7.48 -4.10 7.94
C ILE A 34 7.36 -3.51 6.52
N VAL A 35 7.12 -4.38 5.54
CA VAL A 35 6.80 -3.93 4.17
C VAL A 35 5.34 -3.52 4.14
N ASN A 36 5.10 -2.21 4.18
CA ASN A 36 3.77 -1.67 3.89
C ASN A 36 3.54 -1.74 2.38
N GLU A 37 2.98 -2.86 1.92
CA GLU A 37 2.31 -2.91 0.64
C GLU A 37 1.07 -2.02 0.73
N LYS A 38 1.26 -0.70 0.59
CA LYS A 38 0.17 0.12 0.10
C LYS A 38 -0.11 -0.44 -1.28
N VAL A 39 -1.16 -1.26 -1.36
CA VAL A 39 -1.97 -1.32 -2.57
C VAL A 39 -2.38 0.13 -2.79
N GLU A 40 -1.54 0.88 -3.50
CA GLU A 40 -2.03 2.04 -4.22
C GLU A 40 -3.17 1.46 -5.03
N ASN A 41 -4.40 1.65 -4.53
CA ASN A 41 -5.61 1.25 -5.21
C ASN A 41 -5.47 1.84 -6.59
N LYS A 42 -5.09 0.95 -7.52
CA LYS A 42 -4.74 1.27 -8.89
C LYS A 42 -5.77 2.29 -9.32
N PHE A 43 -5.32 3.53 -9.54
CA PHE A 43 -6.19 4.63 -9.94
C PHE A 43 -7.14 4.06 -10.96
N ALA A 44 -8.45 4.23 -10.77
CA ALA A 44 -9.45 3.71 -11.69
C ALA A 44 -9.09 4.15 -13.11
N PHE A 45 -8.43 3.28 -13.88
CA PHE A 45 -7.82 3.61 -15.16
C PHE A 45 -8.90 3.67 -16.25
N THR A 46 -10.01 2.96 -16.04
CA THR A 46 -11.17 3.01 -16.91
C THR A 46 -12.31 3.85 -16.30
N PRO A 47 -13.14 4.51 -17.12
CA PRO A 47 -14.35 5.18 -16.65
C PRO A 47 -15.28 4.25 -15.85
N LYS A 48 -15.30 2.95 -16.18
CA LYS A 48 -16.11 1.94 -15.50
C LYS A 48 -15.60 1.65 -14.08
N ASP A 49 -14.29 1.54 -13.89
CA ASP A 49 -13.71 1.37 -12.55
C ASP A 49 -13.96 2.62 -11.69
N LYS A 50 -13.97 3.81 -12.31
CA LYS A 50 -14.24 5.06 -11.62
C LYS A 50 -15.69 5.12 -11.15
N TYR A 51 -16.63 4.70 -12.01
CA TYR A 51 -18.04 4.56 -11.64
C TYR A 51 -18.23 3.56 -10.49
N ASN A 52 -17.65 2.36 -10.61
CA ASN A 52 -17.78 1.32 -9.58
C ASN A 52 -17.28 1.80 -8.21
N ARG A 53 -16.12 2.45 -8.16
CA ARG A 53 -15.58 3.03 -6.92
C ARG A 53 -16.46 4.14 -6.35
N LEU A 54 -17.01 5.02 -7.20
CA LEU A 54 -17.93 6.07 -6.75
C LEU A 54 -19.23 5.48 -6.22
N ASN A 55 -19.70 4.37 -6.81
CA ASN A 55 -20.89 3.65 -6.37
C ASN A 55 -20.68 2.91 -5.04
N GLU A 56 -19.48 2.35 -4.81
CA GLU A 56 -19.09 1.77 -3.50
C GLU A 56 -19.12 2.81 -2.37
N ILE A 57 -18.72 4.05 -2.67
CA ILE A 57 -18.74 5.17 -1.71
C ILE A 57 -20.16 5.70 -1.52
N ASN A 58 -20.96 5.74 -2.59
CA ASN A 58 -22.31 6.28 -2.56
C ASN A 58 -23.27 5.46 -3.45
N PRO A 59 -24.10 4.56 -2.89
CA PRO A 59 -25.02 3.74 -3.67
C PRO A 59 -26.14 4.54 -4.36
N ASN A 60 -26.35 5.82 -3.99
CA ASN A 60 -27.29 6.69 -4.68
C ASN A 60 -26.84 7.06 -6.11
N LEU A 61 -25.57 6.76 -6.46
CA LEU A 61 -25.07 6.96 -7.83
C LEU A 61 -25.83 6.08 -8.84
N GLU A 62 -26.16 4.85 -8.46
CA GLU A 62 -26.95 3.91 -9.27
C GLU A 62 -28.39 4.43 -9.50
N LEU A 63 -28.98 5.03 -8.47
CA LEU A 63 -30.30 5.65 -8.56
C LEU A 63 -30.27 6.86 -9.51
N LEU A 64 -29.25 7.71 -9.40
CA LEU A 64 -29.06 8.85 -10.28
C LEU A 64 -28.91 8.39 -11.74
N LYS A 65 -28.07 7.37 -11.99
CA LYS A 65 -27.84 6.82 -13.32
C LYS A 65 -29.15 6.34 -13.98
N LYS A 66 -29.98 5.60 -13.24
CA LYS A 66 -31.28 5.11 -13.71
C LYS A 66 -32.32 6.20 -13.88
N THR A 67 -32.34 7.18 -12.96
CA THR A 67 -33.35 8.26 -12.99
C THR A 67 -33.16 9.18 -14.20
N PHE A 68 -31.91 9.35 -14.64
CA PHE A 68 -31.55 10.24 -15.74
C PHE A 68 -31.23 9.52 -17.06
N ASP A 69 -31.51 8.21 -17.15
CA ASP A 69 -31.26 7.39 -18.35
C ASP A 69 -29.84 7.57 -18.95
N LEU A 70 -28.83 7.58 -18.08
CA LEU A 70 -27.44 7.84 -18.46
C LEU A 70 -26.71 6.60 -19.03
N ASP A 71 -27.44 5.54 -19.37
CA ASP A 71 -26.93 4.37 -20.09
C ASP A 71 -26.87 4.68 -21.60
N ILE A 72 -25.75 5.28 -22.05
CA ILE A 72 -25.40 5.52 -23.46
C ILE A 72 -24.20 4.67 -23.85
#